data_AF-A0A314UZF0-F1
#
_entry.id   AF-A0A314UZF0-F1
#
_cell.length_a   1.000
_cell.length_b   1.000
_cell.length_c   1.000
_cell.angle_alpha   90.00
_cell.angle_beta   90.00
_cell.angle_gamma   90.00
#
_symmetry.space_group_name_H-M   'P 1'
#
loop_
_entity.id
_entity.type
_entity.pdbx_description
1 polymer ?
#
loop_
_entity_poly.entity_id
_entity_poly.type
_entity_poly.pdbx_seq_one_letter_code
_entity_poly.pdbx_strand_id
1 'polypeptide(L)'
;MDTGGNSLASGPDGVKRKVSYFYDPEVGNYYYGQGHPMKPHRIRMTHALLAHYGLLQHMQVLKPYPARDRDLCRFHADDYVSFLRNITPETQQDQLRQLKRFNVGEDCPVFDGLYSFCQTYAGGSVGGAVKLNHGFCDISINWAGGLHHAKKCEASGFCYVNDIVLAILELLKLHERVLYVDIDIHHGDGVEEAFYTTDRVMTVSFHKFGDYFPGTGDIRDIGYGKGKYYSLNVPLDDGIDDESYHYLFKPIIGKVMEIFRPGAVVLQCGADSLSGDRLGCFNLSIKGHAECVRYMRSFNVPLLLLGGGGYTIRNVARCWCYETGVALGAEIEDKMPQHEYYEYFGPDYTLHVAPSNMENKNSHVLLEEIRSKLLENLSRLQHAPSVQFHERPPDTELPEADEDQEDGDERWDADSDMDVDDERKPLSSRVKKEIVETEVKDPKGSTENARGSGYDPAVEEITTGAKALDMGSGSADEPSVKVEQETLNKPADQI
;
A
#
# COMPACT_ATOMS: atom_id res chain seq x y z
N MET A 1 -29.56 26.05 -6.12
CA MET A 1 -30.31 25.18 -7.07
C MET A 1 -29.61 23.84 -7.03
N ASP A 2 -30.17 22.92 -6.25
CA ASP A 2 -29.58 21.62 -5.96
C ASP A 2 -29.78 20.68 -7.14
N THR A 3 -28.75 20.49 -7.96
CA THR A 3 -28.70 19.42 -8.95
C THR A 3 -27.99 18.22 -8.34
N GLY A 4 -28.71 17.51 -7.47
CA GLY A 4 -28.29 16.21 -6.96
C GLY A 4 -28.27 15.20 -8.11
N GLY A 5 -27.06 14.78 -8.52
CA GLY A 5 -26.86 13.80 -9.59
C GLY A 5 -27.52 12.45 -9.28
N ASN A 6 -28.32 11.98 -10.23
CA ASN A 6 -28.96 10.66 -10.23
C ASN A 6 -27.89 9.55 -10.22
N SER A 7 -27.71 8.89 -9.08
CA SER A 7 -27.06 7.58 -9.00
C SER A 7 -28.07 6.58 -8.44
N LEU A 8 -28.11 5.38 -8.98
CA LEU A 8 -29.10 4.37 -8.64
C LEU A 8 -28.90 3.85 -7.20
N ALA A 9 -30.01 3.73 -6.48
CA ALA A 9 -30.09 3.06 -5.18
C ALA A 9 -29.50 1.65 -5.27
N SER A 10 -28.51 1.32 -4.44
CA SER A 10 -27.91 -0.02 -4.46
C SER A 10 -27.43 -0.41 -3.07
N GLY A 11 -28.14 -1.39 -2.49
CA GLY A 11 -28.03 -1.92 -1.13
C GLY A 11 -29.45 -2.25 -0.62
N PRO A 12 -29.63 -3.20 0.33
CA PRO A 12 -30.94 -3.56 0.86
C PRO A 12 -31.81 -2.38 1.35
N ASP A 13 -31.17 -1.27 1.76
CA ASP A 13 -31.86 -0.07 2.27
C ASP A 13 -32.18 0.98 1.19
N GLY A 14 -31.71 0.81 -0.05
CA GLY A 14 -31.96 1.74 -1.16
C GLY A 14 -31.33 3.13 -1.02
N VAL A 15 -30.41 3.34 -0.06
CA VAL A 15 -29.77 4.64 0.19
C VAL A 15 -28.49 4.80 -0.64
N LYS A 16 -28.32 5.98 -1.25
CA LYS A 16 -27.10 6.36 -1.97
C LYS A 16 -25.94 6.52 -0.97
N ARG A 17 -24.85 5.78 -1.18
CA ARG A 17 -23.64 5.82 -0.34
C ARG A 17 -22.87 7.13 -0.59
N LYS A 18 -22.48 7.82 0.48
CA LYS A 18 -21.59 8.98 0.43
C LYS A 18 -20.15 8.50 0.23
N VAL A 19 -19.52 8.97 -0.85
CA VAL A 19 -18.14 8.60 -1.19
C VAL A 19 -17.21 9.80 -0.99
N SER A 20 -16.09 9.57 -0.31
CA SER A 20 -14.96 10.50 -0.27
C SER A 20 -13.77 9.89 -1.00
N TYR A 21 -13.03 10.70 -1.75
CA TYR A 21 -11.89 10.27 -2.55
C TYR A 21 -10.70 11.18 -2.28
N PHE A 22 -9.58 10.57 -1.86
CA PHE A 22 -8.35 11.26 -1.55
C PHE A 22 -7.40 11.24 -2.75
N TYR A 23 -6.90 12.41 -3.12
CA TYR A 23 -5.95 12.57 -4.20
C TYR A 23 -5.07 13.81 -3.98
N ASP A 24 -3.76 13.61 -4.09
CA ASP A 24 -2.80 14.71 -4.19
C ASP A 24 -2.27 14.80 -5.64
N PRO A 25 -2.35 15.96 -6.31
CA PRO A 25 -1.82 16.15 -7.67
C PRO A 25 -0.34 15.79 -7.84
N GLU A 26 0.47 15.91 -6.78
CA GLU A 26 1.90 15.64 -6.80
C GLU A 26 2.23 14.14 -6.76
N VAL A 27 1.28 13.28 -6.35
CA VAL A 27 1.55 11.84 -6.19
C VAL A 27 2.05 11.17 -7.48
N GLY A 28 1.61 11.69 -8.64
CA GLY A 28 2.02 11.18 -9.95
C GLY A 28 3.41 11.61 -10.42
N ASN A 29 4.07 12.52 -9.69
CA ASN A 29 5.41 13.04 -10.02
C ASN A 29 6.55 12.23 -9.39
N TYR A 30 6.27 11.48 -8.31
CA TYR A 30 7.29 10.65 -7.67
C TYR A 30 7.75 9.52 -8.60
N TYR A 31 9.06 9.26 -8.59
CA TYR A 31 9.71 8.35 -9.52
C TYR A 31 10.66 7.41 -8.80
N TYR A 32 10.31 6.12 -8.75
CA TYR A 32 11.10 5.07 -8.09
C TYR A 32 12.47 4.82 -8.74
N GLY A 33 12.69 5.27 -9.98
CA GLY A 33 13.94 5.06 -10.71
C GLY A 33 13.75 4.37 -12.06
N GLN A 34 14.85 4.36 -12.83
CA GLN A 34 14.91 3.76 -14.16
C GLN A 34 14.70 2.25 -14.08
N GLY A 35 13.89 1.70 -14.99
CA GLY A 35 13.57 0.27 -15.04
C GLY A 35 12.59 -0.22 -13.96
N HIS A 36 12.45 0.49 -12.84
CA HIS A 36 11.61 0.06 -11.72
C HIS A 36 10.13 -0.09 -12.11
N PRO A 37 9.44 -1.19 -11.75
CA PRO A 37 8.07 -1.46 -12.19
C PRO A 37 7.01 -0.59 -11.52
N MET A 38 7.19 -0.21 -10.24
CA MET A 38 6.28 0.71 -9.56
C MET A 38 6.32 2.11 -10.18
N LYS A 39 5.19 2.57 -10.71
CA LYS A 39 5.02 3.88 -11.34
C LYS A 39 3.86 4.65 -10.70
N PRO A 40 4.11 5.55 -9.72
CA PRO A 40 3.06 6.38 -9.10
C PRO A 40 2.19 7.16 -10.10
N HIS A 41 2.71 7.45 -11.29
CA HIS A 41 1.98 8.04 -12.41
C HIS A 41 0.63 7.34 -12.74
N ARG A 42 0.49 6.03 -12.46
CA ARG A 42 -0.78 5.28 -12.63
C ARG A 42 -1.94 5.89 -11.83
N ILE A 43 -1.66 6.50 -10.69
CA ILE A 43 -2.66 7.18 -9.84
C ILE A 43 -3.16 8.45 -10.53
N ARG A 44 -2.28 9.22 -11.17
CA ARG A 44 -2.64 10.40 -11.97
C ARG A 44 -3.47 10.01 -13.20
N MET A 45 -3.08 8.93 -13.89
CA MET A 45 -3.87 8.41 -15.01
C MET A 45 -5.29 8.00 -14.57
N THR A 46 -5.41 7.37 -13.41
CA THR A 46 -6.70 7.03 -12.80
C THR A 46 -7.51 8.30 -12.55
N HIS A 47 -6.93 9.31 -11.89
CA HIS A 47 -7.61 10.58 -11.60
C HIS A 47 -8.13 11.28 -12.86
N ALA A 48 -7.33 11.31 -13.93
CA ALA A 48 -7.73 11.87 -15.21
C ALA A 48 -8.95 11.13 -15.80
N LEU A 49 -8.95 9.79 -15.80
CA LEU A 49 -10.12 9.02 -16.23
C LEU A 49 -11.35 9.34 -15.39
N LEU A 50 -11.23 9.39 -14.06
CA LEU A 50 -12.34 9.76 -13.17
C LEU A 50 -12.93 11.14 -13.51
N ALA A 51 -12.07 12.12 -13.84
CA ALA A 51 -12.50 13.44 -14.26
C ALA A 51 -13.26 13.41 -15.59
N HIS A 52 -12.69 12.73 -16.59
CA HIS A 52 -13.25 12.69 -17.95
C HIS A 52 -14.52 11.82 -18.08
N TYR A 53 -14.70 10.82 -17.23
CA TYR A 53 -15.98 10.12 -17.07
C TYR A 53 -17.00 10.89 -16.22
N GLY A 54 -16.63 12.06 -15.67
CA GLY A 54 -17.53 12.87 -14.84
C GLY A 54 -17.82 12.27 -13.46
N LEU A 55 -16.98 11.36 -12.97
CA LEU A 55 -17.21 10.69 -11.67
C LEU A 55 -16.85 11.58 -10.48
N LEU A 56 -15.89 12.49 -10.63
CA LEU A 56 -15.44 13.38 -9.55
C LEU A 56 -16.58 14.23 -8.97
N GLN A 57 -17.55 14.65 -9.79
CA GLN A 57 -18.69 15.47 -9.35
C GLN A 57 -19.72 14.70 -8.50
N HIS A 58 -19.54 13.39 -8.33
CA HIS A 58 -20.44 12.51 -7.57
C HIS A 58 -19.85 12.07 -6.23
N MET A 59 -18.67 12.57 -5.86
CA MET A 59 -17.99 12.29 -4.59
C MET A 59 -17.29 13.53 -4.02
N GLN A 60 -16.94 13.47 -2.74
CA GLN A 60 -16.12 14.51 -2.12
C GLN A 60 -14.64 14.26 -2.43
N VAL A 61 -14.05 15.05 -3.32
CA VAL A 61 -12.61 14.99 -3.63
C VAL A 61 -11.85 15.79 -2.58
N LEU A 62 -10.84 15.16 -1.96
CA LEU A 62 -10.08 15.72 -0.85
C LEU A 62 -8.59 15.60 -1.13
N LYS A 63 -7.84 16.65 -0.84
CA LYS A 63 -6.38 16.57 -0.75
C LYS A 63 -6.00 15.94 0.59
N PRO A 64 -5.16 14.90 0.63
CA PRO A 64 -4.71 14.32 1.90
C PRO A 64 -3.81 15.32 2.64
N TYR A 65 -3.97 15.40 3.96
CA TYR A 65 -2.96 16.03 4.80
C TYR A 65 -1.78 15.07 4.96
N PRO A 66 -0.53 15.51 4.76
CA PRO A 66 0.64 14.66 4.95
C PRO A 66 0.67 14.05 6.36
N ALA A 67 0.78 12.73 6.45
CA ALA A 67 0.91 12.05 7.75
C ALA A 67 2.17 12.54 8.47
N ARG A 68 2.03 12.88 9.76
CA ARG A 68 3.14 13.36 10.58
C ARG A 68 3.91 12.17 11.15
N ASP A 69 5.14 12.40 11.60
CA ASP A 69 5.97 11.36 12.24
C ASP A 69 5.21 10.65 13.38
N ARG A 70 4.45 11.41 14.19
CA ARG A 70 3.62 10.85 15.27
C ARG A 70 2.56 9.85 14.78
N ASP A 71 2.04 10.07 13.58
CA ASP A 71 0.99 9.23 12.99
C ASP A 71 1.63 7.94 12.46
N LEU A 72 2.79 8.05 11.81
CA LEU A 72 3.56 6.91 11.29
C LEU A 72 4.09 6.01 12.43
N CYS A 73 4.59 6.62 13.51
CA CYS A 73 5.10 5.91 14.69
C CYS A 73 4.02 5.20 15.52
N ARG A 74 2.73 5.32 15.18
CA ARG A 74 1.68 4.49 15.80
C ARG A 74 1.86 3.00 15.52
N PHE A 75 2.52 2.68 14.42
CA PHE A 75 2.90 1.31 14.06
C PHE A 75 4.41 1.18 13.91
N HIS A 76 5.01 2.00 13.06
CA HIS A 76 6.42 1.87 12.71
C HIS A 76 7.34 2.26 13.86
N ALA A 77 8.55 1.69 13.90
CA ALA A 77 9.54 2.08 14.90
C ALA A 77 10.04 3.51 14.67
N ASP A 78 10.28 4.25 15.75
CA ASP A 78 10.72 5.65 15.71
C ASP A 78 12.02 5.83 14.91
N ASP A 79 12.96 4.90 15.04
CA ASP A 79 14.23 4.94 14.34
C ASP A 79 14.11 4.62 12.84
N TYR A 80 13.13 3.81 12.45
CA TYR A 80 12.80 3.56 11.04
C TYR A 80 12.14 4.78 10.39
N VAL A 81 11.17 5.42 11.06
CA VAL A 81 10.54 6.66 10.56
C VAL A 81 11.57 7.79 10.47
N SER A 82 12.41 7.95 11.49
CA SER A 82 13.50 8.93 11.45
C SER A 82 14.50 8.65 10.33
N PHE A 83 14.76 7.39 10.00
CA PHE A 83 15.60 7.03 8.85
C PHE A 83 14.92 7.45 7.53
N LEU A 84 13.66 7.07 7.30
CA LEU A 84 12.92 7.44 6.09
C LEU A 84 12.84 8.96 5.89
N ARG A 85 12.75 9.72 6.98
CA ARG A 85 12.74 11.19 6.95
C ARG A 85 14.07 11.80 6.51
N ASN A 86 15.19 11.16 6.84
CA ASN A 86 16.54 11.71 6.67
C ASN A 86 17.28 11.14 5.45
N ILE A 87 16.85 10.01 4.91
CA ILE A 87 17.48 9.36 3.76
C ILE A 87 17.14 10.11 2.47
N THR A 88 18.17 10.48 1.71
CA THR A 88 18.03 11.08 0.37
C THR A 88 19.03 10.43 -0.59
N PRO A 89 18.87 10.60 -1.91
CA PRO A 89 19.84 10.09 -2.87
C PRO A 89 21.28 10.58 -2.62
N GLU A 90 21.45 11.78 -2.05
CA GLU A 90 22.75 12.35 -1.68
C GLU A 90 23.35 11.70 -0.42
N THR A 91 22.53 11.37 0.58
CA THR A 91 23.01 10.85 1.87
C THR A 91 23.15 9.33 1.91
N GLN A 92 22.60 8.61 0.92
CA GLN A 92 22.52 7.15 0.94
C GLN A 92 23.88 6.44 1.07
N GLN A 93 24.94 7.01 0.50
CA GLN A 93 26.30 6.43 0.56
C GLN A 93 26.88 6.47 1.98
N ASP A 94 26.47 7.43 2.81
CA ASP A 94 26.91 7.55 4.21
C ASP A 94 26.09 6.65 5.15
N GLN A 95 24.95 6.12 4.68
CA GLN A 95 23.97 5.39 5.48
C GLN A 95 23.86 3.90 5.12
N LEU A 96 24.87 3.30 4.47
CA LEU A 96 24.86 1.89 4.01
C LEU A 96 24.43 0.87 5.08
N ARG A 97 24.80 1.07 6.34
CA ARG A 97 24.38 0.18 7.44
C ARG A 97 22.88 0.26 7.72
N GLN A 98 22.31 1.46 7.66
CA GLN A 98 20.88 1.69 7.89
C GLN A 98 20.06 1.20 6.69
N LEU A 99 20.52 1.48 5.46
CA LEU A 99 19.92 0.95 4.22
C LEU A 99 19.73 -0.57 4.30
N LYS A 100 20.80 -1.30 4.66
CA LYS A 100 20.73 -2.76 4.84
C LYS A 100 19.82 -3.18 5.99
N ARG A 101 19.86 -2.47 7.11
CA ARG A 101 19.04 -2.79 8.30
C ARG A 101 17.54 -2.64 8.02
N PHE A 102 17.18 -1.63 7.24
CA PHE A 102 15.80 -1.25 6.97
C PHE A 102 15.30 -1.71 5.60
N ASN A 103 16.08 -2.55 4.92
CA ASN A 103 15.79 -3.14 3.62
C ASN A 103 15.44 -2.11 2.52
N VAL A 104 16.20 -1.01 2.47
CA VAL A 104 16.08 0.04 1.45
C VAL A 104 17.32 0.00 0.55
N GLY A 105 17.13 -0.11 -0.75
CA GLY A 105 18.21 -0.24 -1.73
C GLY A 105 17.73 -0.80 -3.07
N GLU A 106 17.69 -2.13 -3.20
CA GLU A 106 17.42 -2.83 -4.46
C GLU A 106 15.96 -2.67 -4.90
N ASP A 107 15.05 -3.48 -4.35
CA ASP A 107 13.63 -3.43 -4.70
C ASP A 107 12.94 -2.20 -4.10
N CYS A 108 13.44 -1.67 -2.98
CA CYS A 108 12.91 -0.46 -2.35
C CYS A 108 13.93 0.68 -2.46
N PRO A 109 14.06 1.35 -3.63
CA PRO A 109 15.11 2.33 -3.87
C PRO A 109 14.93 3.64 -3.10
N VAL A 110 16.04 4.33 -2.84
CA VAL A 110 16.02 5.73 -2.41
C VAL A 110 15.76 6.61 -3.62
N PHE A 111 14.79 7.51 -3.53
CA PHE A 111 14.47 8.49 -4.58
C PHE A 111 14.04 9.84 -3.99
N ASP A 112 14.10 10.88 -4.82
CA ASP A 112 13.73 12.24 -4.41
C ASP A 112 12.29 12.32 -3.94
N GLY A 113 12.10 12.84 -2.72
CA GLY A 113 10.78 12.97 -2.11
C GLY A 113 10.19 11.67 -1.57
N LEU A 114 10.99 10.61 -1.36
CA LEU A 114 10.55 9.34 -0.77
C LEU A 114 9.69 9.53 0.49
N TYR A 115 10.14 10.34 1.44
CA TYR A 115 9.39 10.59 2.67
C TYR A 115 8.06 11.28 2.38
N SER A 116 8.05 12.33 1.56
CA SER A 116 6.83 13.06 1.18
C SER A 116 5.83 12.16 0.45
N PHE A 117 6.30 11.23 -0.39
CA PHE A 117 5.48 10.19 -0.99
C PHE A 117 4.80 9.33 0.09
N CYS A 118 5.57 8.88 1.08
CA CYS A 118 5.07 8.12 2.24
C CYS A 118 4.02 8.87 3.03
N GLN A 119 4.28 10.14 3.34
CA GLN A 119 3.33 10.98 4.08
C GLN A 119 2.02 11.18 3.31
N THR A 120 2.09 11.32 1.99
CA THR A 120 0.93 11.60 1.13
C THR A 120 -0.04 10.43 1.10
N TYR A 121 0.43 9.22 0.77
CA TYR A 121 -0.48 8.07 0.70
C TYR A 121 -0.95 7.62 2.09
N ALA A 122 -0.09 7.70 3.12
CA ALA A 122 -0.49 7.37 4.49
C ALA A 122 -1.54 8.35 5.02
N GLY A 123 -1.36 9.64 4.72
CA GLY A 123 -2.31 10.70 5.06
C GLY A 123 -3.70 10.46 4.45
N GLY A 124 -3.77 10.01 3.20
CA GLY A 124 -5.02 9.65 2.54
C GLY A 124 -5.75 8.49 3.22
N SER A 125 -5.04 7.43 3.59
CA SER A 125 -5.64 6.25 4.23
C SER A 125 -6.10 6.54 5.66
N VAL A 126 -5.28 7.24 6.45
CA VAL A 126 -5.65 7.66 7.83
C VAL A 126 -6.78 8.68 7.79
N GLY A 127 -6.72 9.69 6.91
CA GLY A 127 -7.80 10.66 6.72
C GLY A 127 -9.12 10.00 6.30
N GLY A 128 -9.06 9.00 5.43
CA GLY A 128 -10.20 8.17 5.06
C GLY A 128 -10.81 7.41 6.24
N ALA A 129 -9.97 6.77 7.05
CA ALA A 129 -10.40 6.09 8.27
C ALA A 129 -11.05 7.04 9.29
N VAL A 130 -10.50 8.25 9.47
CA VAL A 130 -11.10 9.30 10.32
C VAL A 130 -12.49 9.66 9.80
N LYS A 131 -12.66 9.90 8.50
CA LYS A 131 -13.98 10.25 7.93
C LYS A 131 -15.02 9.14 8.10
N LEU A 132 -14.61 7.87 7.98
CA LEU A 132 -15.47 6.72 8.24
C LEU A 132 -15.88 6.64 9.70
N ASN A 133 -14.93 6.77 10.63
CA ASN A 133 -15.17 6.79 12.07
C ASN A 133 -16.18 7.88 12.49
N HIS A 134 -16.06 9.08 11.93
CA HIS A 134 -16.96 10.20 12.22
C HIS A 134 -18.28 10.16 11.43
N GLY A 135 -18.51 9.16 10.59
CA GLY A 135 -19.73 9.02 9.78
C GLY A 135 -19.89 10.11 8.70
N PHE A 136 -18.80 10.76 8.29
CA PHE A 136 -18.82 11.78 7.23
C PHE A 136 -18.94 11.17 5.83
N CYS A 137 -18.53 9.92 5.66
CA CYS A 137 -18.76 9.15 4.45
C CYS A 137 -19.08 7.68 4.79
N ASP A 138 -19.68 6.98 3.83
CA ASP A 138 -19.94 5.54 3.94
C ASP A 138 -18.85 4.72 3.22
N ILE A 139 -18.20 5.34 2.23
CA ILE A 139 -17.07 4.79 1.49
C ILE A 139 -15.98 5.86 1.40
N SER A 140 -14.74 5.48 1.70
CA SER A 140 -13.56 6.31 1.45
C SER A 140 -12.64 5.62 0.47
N ILE A 141 -12.04 6.36 -0.47
CA ILE A 141 -11.18 5.84 -1.52
C ILE A 141 -9.82 6.54 -1.46
N ASN A 142 -8.74 5.77 -1.43
CA ASN A 142 -7.37 6.26 -1.59
C ASN A 142 -6.55 5.32 -2.48
N TRP A 143 -6.55 5.59 -3.79
CA TRP A 143 -5.80 4.78 -4.76
C TRP A 143 -4.28 4.92 -4.66
N ALA A 144 -3.77 5.92 -3.92
CA ALA A 144 -2.34 6.05 -3.66
C ALA A 144 -1.84 5.10 -2.56
N GLY A 145 -2.73 4.66 -1.67
CA GLY A 145 -2.42 3.75 -0.57
C GLY A 145 -2.51 2.27 -0.95
N GLY A 146 -2.56 1.40 0.05
CA GLY A 146 -2.61 -0.05 -0.14
C GLY A 146 -1.23 -0.72 -0.14
N LEU A 147 -0.22 -0.11 0.49
CA LEU A 147 1.16 -0.59 0.50
C LEU A 147 1.34 -1.68 1.59
N HIS A 148 0.82 -2.87 1.30
CA HIS A 148 0.61 -3.95 2.28
C HIS A 148 1.87 -4.70 2.74
N HIS A 149 3.01 -4.58 2.05
CA HIS A 149 4.23 -5.33 2.37
C HIS A 149 5.10 -4.65 3.43
N ALA A 150 4.91 -3.35 3.66
CA ALA A 150 5.73 -2.61 4.62
C ALA A 150 5.61 -3.21 6.03
N LYS A 151 6.75 -3.42 6.68
CA LYS A 151 6.85 -4.03 8.00
C LYS A 151 7.01 -2.97 9.07
N LYS A 152 7.02 -3.39 10.34
CA LYS A 152 7.17 -2.47 11.48
C LYS A 152 8.48 -1.67 11.41
N CYS A 153 9.56 -2.33 10.98
CA CYS A 153 10.92 -1.79 11.05
C CYS A 153 11.68 -1.92 9.72
N GLU A 154 11.04 -2.21 8.59
CA GLU A 154 11.73 -2.36 7.30
C GLU A 154 10.78 -2.15 6.12
N ALA A 155 11.34 -1.71 5.00
CA ALA A 155 10.65 -1.69 3.72
C ALA A 155 10.61 -3.10 3.11
N SER A 156 9.63 -3.38 2.26
CA SER A 156 9.53 -4.64 1.54
C SER A 156 8.60 -4.48 0.34
N GLY A 157 8.88 -5.16 -0.77
CA GLY A 157 7.98 -5.21 -1.94
C GLY A 157 7.47 -3.84 -2.40
N PHE A 158 8.38 -2.87 -2.59
CA PHE A 158 8.09 -1.47 -2.98
C PHE A 158 7.38 -0.61 -1.91
N CYS A 159 7.13 -1.17 -0.73
CA CYS A 159 6.36 -0.56 0.36
C CYS A 159 7.29 -0.10 1.49
N TYR A 160 7.13 1.15 1.93
CA TYR A 160 7.94 1.75 3.00
C TYR A 160 7.13 1.97 4.28
N VAL A 161 5.95 2.60 4.15
CA VAL A 161 5.00 2.79 5.26
C VAL A 161 3.75 1.96 4.98
N ASN A 162 3.27 1.24 6.00
CA ASN A 162 2.06 0.45 5.91
C ASN A 162 0.85 1.32 6.27
N ASP A 163 0.35 2.05 5.29
CA ASP A 163 -0.80 2.94 5.44
C ASP A 163 -2.08 2.20 5.84
N ILE A 164 -2.18 0.93 5.46
CA ILE A 164 -3.30 0.05 5.78
C ILE A 164 -3.35 -0.22 7.28
N VAL A 165 -2.22 -0.60 7.88
CA VAL A 165 -2.13 -0.85 9.33
C VAL A 165 -2.47 0.43 10.10
N LEU A 166 -1.97 1.59 9.66
CA LEU A 166 -2.28 2.88 10.28
C LEU A 166 -3.78 3.22 10.20
N ALA A 167 -4.41 2.98 9.04
CA ALA A 167 -5.84 3.18 8.85
C ALA A 167 -6.68 2.22 9.70
N ILE A 168 -6.30 0.94 9.80
CA ILE A 168 -6.98 -0.04 10.66
C ILE A 168 -6.85 0.36 12.14
N LEU A 169 -5.67 0.79 12.59
CA LEU A 169 -5.48 1.30 13.96
C LEU A 169 -6.37 2.52 14.24
N GLU A 170 -6.66 3.36 13.24
CA GLU A 170 -7.62 4.44 13.37
C GLU A 170 -9.06 3.91 13.47
N LEU A 171 -9.49 3.02 12.59
CA LEU A 171 -10.82 2.40 12.63
C LEU A 171 -11.08 1.69 13.96
N LEU A 172 -10.07 1.02 14.53
CA LEU A 172 -10.15 0.34 15.82
C LEU A 172 -10.42 1.26 17.03
N LYS A 173 -10.37 2.58 16.87
CA LYS A 173 -10.79 3.51 17.94
C LYS A 173 -12.31 3.47 18.18
N LEU A 174 -13.10 3.18 17.14
CA LEU A 174 -14.57 3.12 17.23
C LEU A 174 -15.14 1.74 16.89
N HIS A 175 -14.49 0.99 16.02
CA HIS A 175 -14.95 -0.33 15.60
C HIS A 175 -14.29 -1.42 16.44
N GLU A 176 -15.09 -2.25 17.09
CA GLU A 176 -14.59 -3.40 17.85
C GLU A 176 -13.81 -4.38 16.98
N ARG A 177 -14.29 -4.58 15.75
CA ARG A 177 -13.80 -5.53 14.76
C ARG A 177 -13.66 -4.85 13.41
N VAL A 178 -12.48 -4.95 12.80
CA VAL A 178 -12.19 -4.44 11.45
C VAL A 178 -11.81 -5.60 10.56
N LEU A 179 -12.48 -5.75 9.42
CA LEU A 179 -12.13 -6.77 8.43
C LEU A 179 -11.18 -6.15 7.39
N TYR A 180 -10.06 -6.81 7.15
CA TYR A 180 -9.16 -6.53 6.05
C TYR A 180 -9.32 -7.60 4.97
N VAL A 181 -9.62 -7.19 3.74
CA VAL A 181 -9.68 -8.05 2.56
C VAL A 181 -8.64 -7.58 1.55
N ASP A 182 -7.87 -8.51 1.00
CA ASP A 182 -6.77 -8.24 0.09
C ASP A 182 -6.94 -9.06 -1.19
N ILE A 183 -7.05 -8.37 -2.33
CA ILE A 183 -7.19 -8.96 -3.67
C ILE A 183 -6.00 -8.65 -4.59
N ASP A 184 -4.90 -8.15 -4.02
CA ASP A 184 -3.59 -8.13 -4.68
C ASP A 184 -3.14 -9.55 -5.03
N ILE A 185 -2.34 -9.70 -6.08
CA ILE A 185 -1.81 -11.04 -6.40
C ILE A 185 -0.80 -11.53 -5.35
N HIS A 186 -0.17 -10.63 -4.61
CA HIS A 186 0.78 -10.96 -3.54
C HIS A 186 0.06 -11.10 -2.20
N HIS A 187 0.60 -11.97 -1.33
CA HIS A 187 0.09 -12.08 0.03
C HIS A 187 0.29 -10.76 0.80
N GLY A 188 -0.78 -10.29 1.46
CA GLY A 188 -0.79 -9.09 2.32
C GLY A 188 -0.06 -9.25 3.66
N ASP A 189 1.19 -9.68 3.58
CA ASP A 189 2.00 -10.18 4.68
C ASP A 189 2.33 -9.14 5.76
N GLY A 190 2.52 -7.87 5.41
CA GLY A 190 2.76 -6.80 6.39
C GLY A 190 1.53 -6.50 7.25
N VAL A 191 0.33 -6.55 6.66
CA VAL A 191 -0.93 -6.37 7.39
C VAL A 191 -1.25 -7.60 8.23
N GLU A 192 -1.06 -8.79 7.67
CA GLU A 192 -1.23 -10.04 8.42
C GLU A 192 -0.30 -10.10 9.63
N GLU A 193 0.99 -9.82 9.46
CA GLU A 193 1.97 -9.82 10.56
C GLU A 193 1.60 -8.83 11.67
N ALA A 194 1.17 -7.62 11.31
CA ALA A 194 0.79 -6.58 12.27
C ALA A 194 -0.36 -7.00 13.18
N PHE A 195 -1.27 -7.85 12.70
CA PHE A 195 -2.48 -8.26 13.41
C PHE A 195 -2.53 -9.76 13.74
N TYR A 196 -1.46 -10.51 13.50
CA TYR A 196 -1.41 -11.98 13.61
C TYR A 196 -1.81 -12.56 14.96
N THR A 197 -1.76 -11.72 16.02
CA THR A 197 -2.02 -12.13 17.41
C THR A 197 -3.29 -11.53 18.03
N THR A 198 -4.12 -10.83 17.26
CA THR A 198 -5.38 -10.22 17.74
C THR A 198 -6.61 -10.80 17.05
N ASP A 199 -7.72 -10.84 17.78
CA ASP A 199 -9.06 -11.18 17.31
C ASP A 199 -9.90 -9.97 16.89
N ARG A 200 -9.36 -8.75 17.03
CA ARG A 200 -10.03 -7.51 16.64
C ARG A 200 -9.90 -7.18 15.16
N VAL A 201 -8.94 -7.79 14.47
CA VAL A 201 -8.75 -7.64 13.04
C VAL A 201 -8.72 -9.02 12.43
N MET A 202 -9.52 -9.23 11.39
CA MET A 202 -9.44 -10.43 10.57
C MET A 202 -8.80 -10.07 9.23
N THR A 203 -7.76 -10.81 8.83
CA THR A 203 -7.10 -10.65 7.53
C THR A 203 -7.53 -11.77 6.60
N VAL A 204 -7.97 -11.42 5.39
CA VAL A 204 -8.36 -12.39 4.35
C VAL A 204 -7.64 -12.01 3.06
N SER A 205 -6.72 -12.85 2.59
CA SER A 205 -5.91 -12.56 1.40
C SER A 205 -6.03 -13.66 0.35
N PHE A 206 -6.23 -13.26 -0.90
CA PHE A 206 -6.33 -14.13 -2.07
C PHE A 206 -5.17 -13.88 -3.01
N HIS A 207 -4.21 -14.79 -3.06
CA HIS A 207 -2.91 -14.50 -3.65
C HIS A 207 -2.30 -15.73 -4.33
N LYS A 208 -1.35 -15.49 -5.23
CA LYS A 208 -0.51 -16.56 -5.77
C LYS A 208 0.38 -17.12 -4.66
N PHE A 209 0.51 -18.44 -4.61
CA PHE A 209 1.39 -19.12 -3.67
C PHE A 209 2.25 -20.19 -4.39
N GLY A 210 3.43 -20.48 -3.83
CA GLY A 210 4.43 -21.37 -4.42
C GLY A 210 5.42 -20.64 -5.34
N ASP A 211 6.70 -20.64 -4.96
CA ASP A 211 7.82 -19.93 -5.62
C ASP A 211 7.45 -18.51 -6.08
N TYR A 212 6.81 -17.74 -5.19
CA TYR A 212 6.35 -16.38 -5.46
C TYR A 212 6.55 -15.47 -4.25
N PHE A 213 6.79 -14.18 -4.48
CA PHE A 213 6.90 -13.19 -3.40
C PHE A 213 5.54 -13.01 -2.69
N PRO A 214 5.49 -12.84 -1.36
CA PRO A 214 6.59 -12.77 -0.38
C PRO A 214 7.02 -14.13 0.21
N GLY A 215 6.45 -15.24 -0.25
CA GLY A 215 6.75 -16.59 0.26
C GLY A 215 6.01 -16.98 1.55
N THR A 216 5.05 -16.17 1.99
CA THR A 216 4.13 -16.43 3.12
C THR A 216 2.69 -16.53 2.61
N GLY A 217 1.73 -16.85 3.48
CA GLY A 217 0.31 -16.97 3.10
C GLY A 217 -0.09 -18.40 2.75
N ASP A 218 0.55 -19.40 3.36
CA ASP A 218 0.11 -20.78 3.20
C ASP A 218 -1.30 -20.93 3.82
N ILE A 219 -2.11 -21.86 3.31
CA ILE A 219 -3.44 -22.15 3.88
C ILE A 219 -3.38 -22.56 5.37
N ARG A 220 -2.21 -22.98 5.85
CA ARG A 220 -1.92 -23.33 7.26
C ARG A 220 -1.57 -22.13 8.13
N ASP A 221 -1.27 -20.98 7.54
CA ASP A 221 -1.01 -19.73 8.24
C ASP A 221 -2.35 -19.14 8.70
N ILE A 222 -2.73 -19.47 9.95
CA ILE A 222 -4.06 -19.19 10.49
C ILE A 222 -4.04 -18.23 11.68
N GLY A 223 -2.96 -17.48 11.88
CA GLY A 223 -2.78 -16.62 13.06
C GLY A 223 -2.33 -17.37 14.32
N TYR A 224 -2.02 -16.62 15.37
CA TYR A 224 -1.45 -17.13 16.61
C TYR A 224 -2.12 -16.57 17.87
N GLY A 225 -2.13 -17.35 18.96
CA GLY A 225 -2.70 -16.90 20.24
C GLY A 225 -4.18 -16.52 20.10
N LYS A 226 -4.53 -15.26 20.44
CA LYS A 226 -5.90 -14.74 20.27
C LYS A 226 -6.28 -14.55 18.80
N GLY A 227 -5.32 -14.29 17.92
CA GLY A 227 -5.54 -14.14 16.48
C GLY A 227 -5.65 -15.46 15.72
N LYS A 228 -5.59 -16.61 16.41
CA LYS A 228 -5.78 -17.90 15.76
C LYS A 228 -7.19 -18.03 15.17
N TYR A 229 -7.27 -18.42 13.90
CA TYR A 229 -8.44 -18.42 13.02
C TYR A 229 -8.93 -17.03 12.56
N TYR A 230 -8.17 -15.96 12.83
CA TYR A 230 -8.45 -14.60 12.33
C TYR A 230 -7.54 -14.19 11.15
N SER A 231 -6.66 -15.08 10.70
CA SER A 231 -5.95 -14.95 9.42
C SER A 231 -6.42 -16.07 8.49
N LEU A 232 -6.94 -15.70 7.31
CA LEU A 232 -7.42 -16.62 6.29
C LEU A 232 -6.68 -16.36 4.98
N ASN A 233 -5.90 -17.35 4.58
CA ASN A 233 -5.09 -17.29 3.37
C ASN A 233 -5.64 -18.22 2.30
N VAL A 234 -5.85 -17.67 1.10
CA VAL A 234 -6.37 -18.37 -0.07
C VAL A 234 -5.24 -18.48 -1.09
N PRO A 235 -4.37 -19.50 -0.98
CA PRO A 235 -3.27 -19.71 -1.90
C PRO A 235 -3.77 -20.23 -3.25
N LEU A 236 -3.33 -19.61 -4.34
CA LEU A 236 -3.77 -19.90 -5.69
C LEU A 236 -2.59 -20.15 -6.65
N ASP A 237 -2.86 -20.88 -7.71
CA ASP A 237 -1.94 -21.10 -8.84
C ASP A 237 -2.17 -20.09 -9.96
N ASP A 238 -1.29 -20.10 -10.96
CA ASP A 238 -1.35 -19.19 -12.11
C ASP A 238 -2.68 -19.30 -12.88
N GLY A 239 -3.06 -18.18 -13.52
CA GLY A 239 -4.10 -18.15 -14.54
C GLY A 239 -5.54 -18.24 -14.03
N ILE A 240 -5.78 -18.00 -12.74
CA ILE A 240 -7.16 -17.97 -12.22
C ILE A 240 -8.02 -16.96 -13.00
N ASP A 241 -9.21 -17.41 -13.40
CA ASP A 241 -10.21 -16.62 -14.13
C ASP A 241 -11.29 -16.06 -13.19
N ASP A 242 -12.14 -15.18 -13.74
CA ASP A 242 -13.20 -14.50 -13.00
C ASP A 242 -14.16 -15.48 -12.29
N GLU A 243 -14.59 -16.53 -12.99
CA GLU A 243 -15.55 -17.50 -12.47
C GLU A 243 -14.96 -18.30 -11.29
N SER A 244 -13.73 -18.78 -11.44
CA SER A 244 -12.99 -19.52 -10.42
C SER A 244 -12.68 -18.64 -9.20
N TYR A 245 -12.31 -17.38 -9.43
CA TYR A 245 -12.05 -16.44 -8.34
C TYR A 245 -13.34 -16.16 -7.54
N HIS A 246 -14.47 -15.93 -8.22
CA HIS A 246 -15.75 -15.69 -7.55
C HIS A 246 -16.31 -16.92 -6.84
N TYR A 247 -16.01 -18.12 -7.34
CA TYR A 247 -16.34 -19.39 -6.69
C TYR A 247 -15.76 -19.51 -5.28
N LEU A 248 -14.58 -18.90 -5.06
CA LEU A 248 -13.95 -18.79 -3.74
C LEU A 248 -14.39 -17.53 -2.99
N PHE A 249 -14.25 -16.37 -3.62
CA PHE A 249 -14.40 -15.07 -2.98
C PHE A 249 -15.75 -14.92 -2.30
N LYS A 250 -16.87 -15.14 -3.03
CA LYS A 250 -18.21 -14.88 -2.51
C LYS A 250 -18.57 -15.80 -1.33
N PRO A 251 -18.39 -17.14 -1.40
CA PRO A 251 -18.68 -18.01 -0.26
C PRO A 251 -17.81 -17.74 0.97
N ILE A 252 -16.51 -17.52 0.77
CA ILE A 252 -15.56 -17.28 1.88
C ILE A 252 -15.90 -15.95 2.57
N ILE A 253 -15.98 -14.87 1.81
CA ILE A 253 -16.28 -13.53 2.35
C ILE A 253 -17.69 -13.47 2.94
N GLY A 254 -18.67 -14.10 2.30
CA GLY A 254 -20.02 -14.20 2.86
C GLY A 254 -20.02 -14.85 4.24
N LYS A 255 -19.25 -15.92 4.42
CA LYS A 255 -19.11 -16.59 5.73
C LYS A 255 -18.31 -15.78 6.73
N VAL A 256 -17.25 -15.09 6.29
CA VAL A 256 -16.48 -14.14 7.11
C VAL A 256 -17.40 -13.07 7.67
N MET A 257 -18.22 -12.42 6.82
CA MET A 257 -19.15 -11.37 7.25
C MET A 257 -20.19 -11.89 8.25
N GLU A 258 -20.70 -13.11 8.06
CA GLU A 258 -21.65 -13.77 8.98
C GLU A 258 -21.05 -14.03 10.37
N ILE A 259 -19.82 -14.54 10.42
CA ILE A 259 -19.17 -15.01 11.66
C ILE A 259 -18.46 -13.87 12.38
N PHE A 260 -17.62 -13.13 11.67
CA PHE A 260 -16.78 -12.07 12.23
C PHE A 260 -17.56 -10.78 12.50
N ARG A 261 -18.62 -10.49 11.72
CA ARG A 261 -19.48 -9.29 11.87
C ARG A 261 -18.67 -8.01 12.09
N PRO A 262 -17.84 -7.60 11.12
CA PRO A 262 -17.00 -6.42 11.25
C PRO A 262 -17.84 -5.14 11.35
N GLY A 263 -17.33 -4.16 12.09
CA GLY A 263 -17.90 -2.81 12.14
C GLY A 263 -17.41 -1.90 11.02
N ALA A 264 -16.27 -2.23 10.41
CA ALA A 264 -15.70 -1.55 9.25
C ALA A 264 -14.87 -2.52 8.41
N VAL A 265 -14.74 -2.23 7.12
CA VAL A 265 -13.96 -3.01 6.15
C VAL A 265 -12.89 -2.13 5.51
N VAL A 266 -11.70 -2.68 5.37
CA VAL A 266 -10.65 -2.16 4.50
C VAL A 266 -10.45 -3.19 3.37
N LEU A 267 -10.65 -2.77 2.13
CA LEU A 267 -10.41 -3.58 0.94
C LEU A 267 -9.22 -2.97 0.18
N GLN A 268 -8.12 -3.71 0.12
CA GLN A 268 -6.98 -3.41 -0.74
C GLN A 268 -7.32 -3.96 -2.14
N CYS A 269 -7.26 -3.09 -3.16
CA CYS A 269 -7.63 -3.41 -4.55
C CYS A 269 -6.39 -3.47 -5.46
N GLY A 270 -5.41 -4.30 -5.10
CA GLY A 270 -4.19 -4.52 -5.86
C GLY A 270 -4.47 -4.99 -7.29
N ALA A 271 -4.08 -4.18 -8.27
CA ALA A 271 -4.47 -4.36 -9.67
C ALA A 271 -3.48 -5.23 -10.46
N ASP A 272 -2.50 -5.84 -9.82
CA ASP A 272 -1.58 -6.83 -10.42
C ASP A 272 -2.16 -8.25 -10.48
N SER A 273 -3.30 -8.49 -9.86
CA SER A 273 -4.13 -9.69 -10.08
C SER A 273 -4.87 -9.69 -11.42
N LEU A 274 -4.80 -8.59 -12.19
CA LEU A 274 -5.41 -8.48 -13.51
C LEU A 274 -4.64 -9.25 -14.59
N SER A 275 -5.39 -9.72 -15.59
CA SER A 275 -4.84 -10.27 -16.83
C SER A 275 -3.88 -9.28 -17.52
N GLY A 276 -2.73 -9.81 -17.95
CA GLY A 276 -1.71 -9.06 -18.68
C GLY A 276 -0.96 -8.04 -17.83
N ASP A 277 -0.94 -8.19 -16.51
CA ASP A 277 0.00 -7.47 -15.65
C ASP A 277 1.47 -7.83 -15.99
N ARG A 278 2.41 -6.94 -15.66
CA ARG A 278 3.85 -7.16 -15.95
C ARG A 278 4.53 -8.10 -14.97
N LEU A 279 4.05 -8.19 -13.73
CA LEU A 279 4.61 -9.03 -12.67
C LEU A 279 3.64 -10.13 -12.25
N GLY A 280 2.34 -9.84 -12.29
CA GLY A 280 1.28 -10.78 -11.96
C GLY A 280 1.07 -11.84 -13.05
N CYS A 281 0.58 -13.00 -12.63
CA CYS A 281 0.26 -14.15 -13.51
C CYS A 281 -1.14 -14.71 -13.27
N PHE A 282 -2.08 -13.87 -12.84
CA PHE A 282 -3.51 -14.17 -12.86
C PHE A 282 -4.16 -13.74 -14.18
N ASN A 283 -5.42 -14.13 -14.39
CA ASN A 283 -6.15 -13.86 -15.62
C ASN A 283 -7.49 -13.13 -15.37
N LEU A 284 -7.57 -12.32 -14.31
CA LEU A 284 -8.80 -11.59 -13.97
C LEU A 284 -9.09 -10.45 -14.95
N SER A 285 -10.35 -10.30 -15.31
CA SER A 285 -10.83 -9.12 -16.00
C SER A 285 -11.11 -7.98 -15.01
N ILE A 286 -11.20 -6.74 -15.52
CA ILE A 286 -11.62 -5.59 -14.71
C ILE A 286 -13.02 -5.79 -14.11
N LYS A 287 -13.91 -6.49 -14.82
CA LYS A 287 -15.26 -6.79 -14.29
C LYS A 287 -15.19 -7.83 -13.19
N GLY A 288 -14.36 -8.86 -13.35
CA GLY A 288 -14.11 -9.88 -12.34
C GLY A 288 -13.53 -9.29 -11.06
N HIS A 289 -12.51 -8.44 -11.20
CA HIS A 289 -11.90 -7.74 -10.07
C HIS A 289 -12.90 -6.82 -9.35
N ALA A 290 -13.60 -5.96 -10.10
CA ALA A 290 -14.57 -5.03 -9.52
C ALA A 290 -15.84 -5.67 -8.95
N GLU A 291 -16.13 -6.94 -9.28
CA GLU A 291 -17.17 -7.71 -8.61
C GLU A 291 -16.86 -7.94 -7.13
N CYS A 292 -15.58 -8.01 -6.76
CA CYS A 292 -15.16 -8.05 -5.35
C CYS A 292 -15.57 -6.77 -4.62
N VAL A 293 -15.31 -5.60 -5.22
CA VAL A 293 -15.76 -4.30 -4.70
C VAL A 293 -17.29 -4.24 -4.61
N ARG A 294 -18.00 -4.70 -5.65
CA ARG A 294 -19.47 -4.73 -5.67
C ARG A 294 -20.04 -5.61 -4.55
N TYR A 295 -19.44 -6.77 -4.33
CA TYR A 295 -19.84 -7.69 -3.28
C TYR A 295 -19.57 -7.10 -1.88
N MET A 296 -18.39 -6.54 -1.65
CA MET A 296 -18.07 -5.87 -0.37
C MET A 296 -19.00 -4.69 -0.09
N ARG A 297 -19.28 -3.87 -1.11
CA ARG A 297 -20.22 -2.75 -1.03
C ARG A 297 -21.63 -3.20 -0.62
N SER A 298 -22.06 -4.41 -1.00
CA SER A 298 -23.42 -4.90 -0.74
C SER A 298 -23.73 -5.13 0.75
N PHE A 299 -22.71 -5.29 1.60
CA PHE A 299 -22.87 -5.52 3.04
C PHE A 299 -23.15 -4.23 3.84
N ASN A 300 -23.08 -3.06 3.21
CA ASN A 300 -23.42 -1.76 3.81
C ASN A 300 -22.64 -1.36 5.08
N VAL A 301 -21.48 -1.93 5.33
CA VAL A 301 -20.56 -1.50 6.40
C VAL A 301 -19.65 -0.35 5.92
N PRO A 302 -19.15 0.54 6.80
CA PRO A 302 -18.11 1.51 6.46
C PRO A 302 -16.96 0.84 5.69
N LEU A 303 -16.62 1.37 4.52
CA LEU A 303 -15.70 0.73 3.57
C LEU A 303 -14.57 1.69 3.17
N LEU A 304 -13.33 1.31 3.44
CA LEU A 304 -12.13 1.96 2.92
C LEU A 304 -11.62 1.15 1.72
N LEU A 305 -11.59 1.77 0.55
CA LEU A 305 -10.99 1.21 -0.66
C LEU A 305 -9.59 1.80 -0.84
N LEU A 306 -8.60 0.93 -0.95
CA LEU A 306 -7.20 1.30 -1.17
C LEU A 306 -6.72 0.76 -2.51
N GLY A 307 -5.62 1.32 -3.01
CA GLY A 307 -4.91 0.80 -4.17
C GLY A 307 -4.15 -0.49 -3.84
N GLY A 308 -2.89 -0.56 -4.24
CA GLY A 308 -2.06 -1.75 -4.12
C GLY A 308 -1.08 -1.89 -5.28
N GLY A 309 -0.69 -3.11 -5.61
CA GLY A 309 0.12 -3.43 -6.79
C GLY A 309 -0.57 -3.09 -8.12
N GLY A 310 0.10 -3.41 -9.22
CA GLY A 310 -0.37 -3.16 -10.59
C GLY A 310 0.67 -2.43 -11.44
N TYR A 311 1.18 -3.12 -12.45
CA TYR A 311 2.40 -2.77 -13.17
C TYR A 311 2.18 -2.61 -14.68
N THR A 312 1.06 -3.10 -15.21
CA THR A 312 0.51 -2.63 -16.49
C THR A 312 -0.36 -1.38 -16.25
N ILE A 313 0.27 -0.20 -16.17
CA ILE A 313 -0.36 1.05 -15.67
C ILE A 313 -1.67 1.46 -16.36
N ARG A 314 -1.83 1.14 -17.65
CA ARG A 314 -3.08 1.39 -18.39
C ARG A 314 -4.25 0.54 -17.86
N ASN A 315 -3.99 -0.70 -17.44
CA ASN A 315 -5.00 -1.58 -16.85
C ASN A 315 -5.31 -1.18 -15.42
N VAL A 316 -4.32 -0.70 -14.67
CA VAL A 316 -4.53 -0.11 -13.33
C VAL A 316 -5.50 1.06 -13.41
N ALA A 317 -5.24 2.02 -14.32
CA ALA A 317 -6.09 3.18 -14.50
C ALA A 317 -7.54 2.80 -14.88
N ARG A 318 -7.70 1.81 -15.77
CA ARG A 318 -9.02 1.26 -16.12
C ARG A 318 -9.72 0.63 -14.92
N CYS A 319 -9.00 -0.20 -14.16
CA CYS A 319 -9.55 -0.96 -13.04
C CYS A 319 -10.08 -0.03 -11.95
N TRP A 320 -9.22 0.84 -11.41
CA TRP A 320 -9.60 1.75 -10.33
C TRP A 320 -10.63 2.81 -10.77
N CYS A 321 -10.63 3.20 -12.05
CA CYS A 321 -11.71 4.00 -12.61
C CYS A 321 -13.05 3.27 -12.56
N TYR A 322 -13.07 2.01 -13.02
CA TYR A 322 -14.29 1.19 -13.02
C TYR A 322 -14.79 0.91 -11.59
N GLU A 323 -13.89 0.57 -10.67
CA GLU A 323 -14.20 0.33 -9.26
C GLU A 323 -14.72 1.57 -8.54
N THR A 324 -14.23 2.76 -8.91
CA THR A 324 -14.81 4.01 -8.41
C THR A 324 -16.26 4.17 -8.86
N GLY A 325 -16.58 3.80 -10.11
CA GLY A 325 -17.97 3.73 -10.58
C GLY A 325 -18.81 2.74 -9.76
N VAL A 326 -18.27 1.55 -9.47
CA VAL A 326 -18.93 0.56 -8.60
C VAL A 326 -19.19 1.13 -7.20
N ALA A 327 -18.21 1.81 -6.59
CA ALA A 327 -18.38 2.46 -5.30
C ALA A 327 -19.51 3.49 -5.32
N LEU A 328 -19.57 4.31 -6.37
CA LEU A 328 -20.63 5.31 -6.60
C LEU A 328 -21.99 4.71 -6.97
N GLY A 329 -22.06 3.43 -7.34
CA GLY A 329 -23.27 2.83 -7.91
C GLY A 329 -23.62 3.41 -9.29
N ALA A 330 -22.60 3.79 -10.06
CA ALA A 330 -22.72 4.32 -11.41
C ALA A 330 -22.29 3.26 -12.44
N GLU A 331 -23.04 3.15 -13.54
CA GLU A 331 -22.58 2.40 -14.71
C GLU A 331 -21.71 3.29 -15.57
N ILE A 332 -20.54 2.78 -15.95
CA ILE A 332 -19.57 3.49 -16.77
C ILE A 332 -19.61 2.90 -18.17
N GLU A 333 -19.68 3.76 -19.19
CA GLU A 333 -19.59 3.35 -20.59
C GLU A 333 -18.23 2.71 -20.89
N ASP A 334 -18.22 1.65 -21.70
CA ASP A 334 -16.97 0.98 -22.06
C ASP A 334 -16.07 1.83 -22.98
N LYS A 335 -16.67 2.75 -23.74
CA LYS A 335 -15.93 3.64 -24.62
C LYS A 335 -15.20 4.72 -23.82
N MET A 336 -13.88 4.80 -23.97
CA MET A 336 -13.08 5.77 -23.25
C MET A 336 -13.29 7.21 -23.76
N PRO A 337 -13.51 8.20 -22.89
CA PRO A 337 -13.52 9.60 -23.27
C PRO A 337 -12.12 10.05 -23.69
N GLN A 338 -12.01 11.12 -24.47
CA GLN A 338 -10.72 11.73 -24.81
C GLN A 338 -10.12 12.46 -23.59
N HIS A 339 -8.81 12.30 -23.37
CA HIS A 339 -8.06 12.90 -22.25
C HIS A 339 -6.53 12.93 -22.54
N GLU A 340 -5.72 13.53 -21.67
CA GLU A 340 -4.29 13.75 -21.94
C GLU A 340 -3.43 12.47 -22.07
N TYR A 341 -3.89 11.33 -21.55
CA TYR A 341 -3.18 10.03 -21.63
C TYR A 341 -3.85 9.05 -22.60
N TYR A 342 -4.78 9.49 -23.45
CA TYR A 342 -5.62 8.63 -24.28
C TYR A 342 -4.84 7.61 -25.13
N GLU A 343 -3.69 8.01 -25.66
CA GLU A 343 -2.81 7.16 -26.47
C GLU A 343 -2.25 5.94 -25.72
N TYR A 344 -2.20 5.96 -24.38
CA TYR A 344 -1.78 4.80 -23.58
C TYR A 344 -2.78 3.63 -23.67
N PHE A 345 -4.02 3.89 -24.09
CA PHE A 345 -5.12 2.94 -24.10
C PHE A 345 -5.41 2.34 -25.48
N GLY A 346 -4.59 2.69 -26.48
CA GLY A 346 -4.65 2.09 -27.80
C GLY A 346 -4.32 0.58 -27.81
N PRO A 347 -4.77 -0.15 -28.85
CA PRO A 347 -5.51 0.35 -30.01
C PRO A 347 -7.04 0.42 -29.81
N ASP A 348 -7.57 -0.18 -28.74
CA ASP A 348 -9.01 -0.39 -28.59
C ASP A 348 -9.74 0.80 -27.96
N TYR A 349 -9.05 1.59 -27.13
CA TYR A 349 -9.59 2.75 -26.42
C TYR A 349 -10.87 2.44 -25.61
N THR A 350 -10.91 1.23 -25.03
CA THR A 350 -11.98 0.76 -24.14
C THR A 350 -11.53 0.71 -22.69
N LEU A 351 -12.51 0.73 -21.79
CA LEU A 351 -12.29 0.55 -20.35
C LEU A 351 -12.04 -0.92 -20.03
N HIS A 352 -12.82 -1.84 -20.61
CA HIS A 352 -12.69 -3.26 -20.35
C HIS A 352 -11.59 -3.91 -21.20
N VAL A 353 -10.87 -4.84 -20.58
CA VAL A 353 -9.84 -5.68 -21.21
C VAL A 353 -10.28 -7.13 -21.10
N ALA A 354 -10.19 -7.86 -22.20
CA ALA A 354 -10.52 -9.28 -22.23
C ALA A 354 -9.46 -10.11 -21.47
N PRO A 355 -9.86 -11.21 -20.81
CA PRO A 355 -8.91 -12.18 -20.29
C PRO A 355 -8.07 -12.77 -21.45
N SER A 356 -6.85 -13.19 -21.12
CA SER A 356 -5.94 -13.84 -22.07
C SER A 356 -6.30 -15.32 -22.27
N ASN A 357 -5.65 -15.99 -23.21
CA ASN A 357 -5.75 -17.44 -23.41
C ASN A 357 -4.84 -18.26 -22.48
N MET A 358 -4.35 -17.67 -21.38
CA MET A 358 -3.57 -18.36 -20.36
C MET A 358 -4.37 -19.53 -19.76
N GLU A 359 -3.69 -20.66 -19.53
CA GLU A 359 -4.29 -21.82 -18.87
C GLU A 359 -4.53 -21.53 -17.38
N ASN A 360 -5.75 -21.79 -16.92
CA ASN A 360 -6.08 -21.74 -15.50
C ASN A 360 -5.63 -23.03 -14.81
N LYS A 361 -4.58 -22.95 -13.99
CA LYS A 361 -4.02 -24.10 -13.25
C LYS A 361 -4.83 -24.45 -11.99
N ASN A 362 -5.83 -23.65 -11.64
CA ASN A 362 -6.64 -23.83 -10.45
C ASN A 362 -7.81 -24.78 -10.75
N SER A 363 -7.57 -26.09 -10.68
CA SER A 363 -8.62 -27.08 -10.90
C SER A 363 -9.77 -26.92 -9.90
N HIS A 364 -11.00 -27.26 -10.31
CA HIS A 364 -12.16 -27.21 -9.41
C HIS A 364 -11.98 -28.06 -8.14
N VAL A 365 -11.22 -29.16 -8.20
CA VAL A 365 -10.91 -29.98 -7.02
C VAL A 365 -10.06 -29.19 -6.03
N LEU A 366 -8.99 -28.54 -6.50
CA LEU A 366 -8.12 -27.69 -5.67
C LEU A 366 -8.92 -26.54 -5.03
N LEU A 367 -9.73 -25.84 -5.83
CA LEU A 367 -10.58 -24.75 -5.34
C LEU A 367 -11.57 -25.23 -4.26
N GLU A 368 -12.17 -26.41 -4.44
CA GLU A 368 -13.08 -26.98 -3.46
C GLU A 368 -12.38 -27.36 -2.15
N GLU A 369 -11.17 -27.92 -2.23
CA GLU A 369 -10.35 -28.25 -1.06
C GLU A 369 -9.99 -27.00 -0.27
N ILE A 370 -9.52 -25.95 -0.94
CA ILE A 370 -9.21 -24.65 -0.33
C ILE A 370 -10.46 -24.08 0.35
N ARG A 371 -11.58 -23.99 -0.38
CA ARG A 371 -12.84 -23.46 0.13
C ARG A 371 -13.31 -24.23 1.37
N SER A 372 -13.33 -25.55 1.29
CA SER A 372 -13.76 -26.42 2.38
C SER A 372 -12.89 -26.22 3.62
N LYS A 373 -11.57 -26.10 3.44
CA LYS A 373 -10.63 -25.90 4.54
C LYS A 373 -10.82 -24.56 5.23
N LEU A 374 -11.03 -23.48 4.47
CA LEU A 374 -11.23 -22.14 5.02
C LEU A 374 -12.58 -22.02 5.73
N LEU A 375 -13.64 -22.62 5.19
CA LEU A 375 -14.94 -22.70 5.86
C LEU A 375 -14.86 -23.54 7.15
N GLU A 376 -14.05 -24.61 7.17
CA GLU A 376 -13.75 -25.37 8.38
C GLU A 376 -13.04 -24.49 9.43
N ASN A 377 -12.02 -23.72 9.04
CA ASN A 377 -11.33 -22.80 9.94
C ASN A 377 -12.30 -21.76 10.54
N LEU A 378 -13.15 -21.15 9.71
CA LEU A 378 -14.19 -20.22 10.15
C LEU A 378 -15.19 -20.84 11.14
N SER A 379 -15.53 -22.12 10.96
CA SER A 379 -16.45 -22.83 11.87
C SER A 379 -15.90 -23.01 13.29
N ARG A 380 -14.57 -22.86 13.49
CA ARG A 380 -13.91 -22.97 14.78
C ARG A 380 -13.99 -21.69 15.61
N LEU A 381 -14.37 -20.56 14.99
CA LEU A 381 -14.62 -19.33 15.71
C LEU A 381 -15.94 -19.45 16.50
N GLN A 382 -15.88 -19.18 17.81
CA GLN A 382 -17.10 -18.88 18.56
C GLN A 382 -17.69 -17.59 18.00
N HIS A 383 -19.01 -17.52 17.87
CA HIS A 383 -19.67 -16.34 17.30
C HIS A 383 -19.26 -15.08 18.09
N ALA A 384 -18.70 -14.07 17.38
CA ALA A 384 -18.31 -12.74 17.87
C ALA A 384 -18.05 -12.66 19.41
N PRO A 385 -16.89 -13.12 19.91
CA PRO A 385 -16.59 -13.08 21.33
C PRO A 385 -16.63 -11.64 21.87
N SER A 386 -17.09 -11.48 23.11
CA SER A 386 -17.22 -10.18 23.75
C SER A 386 -15.85 -9.51 23.89
N VAL A 387 -15.67 -8.33 23.30
CA VAL A 387 -14.44 -7.54 23.47
C VAL A 387 -14.48 -6.84 24.83
N GLN A 388 -13.41 -6.93 25.62
CA GLN A 388 -13.31 -6.18 26.88
C GLN A 388 -13.25 -4.68 26.61
N PHE A 389 -14.00 -3.88 27.38
CA PHE A 389 -13.95 -2.42 27.33
C PHE A 389 -12.51 -1.91 27.44
N HIS A 390 -12.07 -1.13 26.46
CA HIS A 390 -10.82 -0.38 26.50
C HIS A 390 -11.14 1.10 26.49
N GLU A 391 -10.34 1.88 27.22
CA GLU A 391 -10.40 3.34 27.17
C GLU A 391 -10.01 3.81 25.76
N ARG A 392 -10.87 4.61 25.12
CA ARG A 392 -10.70 5.05 23.74
C ARG A 392 -9.43 5.92 23.62
N PRO A 393 -8.48 5.60 22.73
CA PRO A 393 -7.37 6.49 22.43
C PRO A 393 -7.87 7.87 21.96
N PRO A 394 -7.14 8.97 22.21
CA PRO A 394 -7.55 10.30 21.78
C PRO A 394 -7.91 10.36 20.29
N ASP A 395 -8.86 11.23 19.95
CA ASP A 395 -9.27 11.44 18.57
C ASP A 395 -8.12 12.00 17.75
N THR A 396 -8.02 11.55 16.49
CA THR A 396 -7.05 12.11 15.57
C THR A 396 -7.57 13.48 15.16
N GLU A 397 -6.93 14.54 15.68
CA GLU A 397 -7.22 15.90 15.26
C GLU A 397 -6.94 16.05 13.76
N LEU A 398 -7.98 16.36 12.99
CA LEU A 398 -7.81 16.89 11.65
C LEU A 398 -7.09 18.23 11.80
N PRO A 399 -5.99 18.49 11.07
CA PRO A 399 -5.39 19.81 11.08
C PRO A 399 -6.46 20.83 10.65
N GLU A 400 -6.67 21.85 11.48
CA GLU A 400 -7.47 23.01 11.09
C GLU A 400 -6.84 23.62 9.82
N ALA A 401 -7.67 24.07 8.89
CA ALA A 401 -7.19 24.85 7.76
C ALA A 401 -6.52 26.10 8.34
N ASP A 402 -5.26 26.31 7.99
CA ASP A 402 -4.49 27.47 8.42
C ASP A 402 -5.10 28.70 7.71
N GLU A 403 -6.03 29.39 8.36
CA GLU A 403 -6.70 30.60 7.81
C GLU A 403 -5.67 31.69 7.44
N ASP A 404 -4.46 31.60 7.99
CA ASP A 404 -3.33 32.51 7.73
C ASP A 404 -2.62 32.30 6.37
N GLN A 405 -2.97 31.25 5.60
CA GLN A 405 -2.41 31.02 4.25
C GLN A 405 -3.33 31.47 3.10
N GLU A 406 -4.56 31.92 3.37
CA GLU A 406 -5.51 32.39 2.35
C GLU A 406 -5.75 33.91 2.35
N ASP A 407 -5.07 34.70 3.18
CA ASP A 407 -5.21 36.17 3.16
C ASP A 407 -4.09 36.84 2.32
N GLY A 408 -4.26 36.79 1.00
CA GLY A 408 -3.38 37.42 0.02
C GLY A 408 -3.65 38.91 -0.20
N ASP A 409 -3.97 39.68 0.86
CA ASP A 409 -4.23 41.13 0.76
C ASP A 409 -3.29 41.91 1.71
N GLU A 410 -1.97 41.77 1.50
CA GLU A 410 -0.99 42.75 2.00
C GLU A 410 -1.19 44.07 1.25
N ARG A 411 -2.08 44.94 1.76
CA ARG A 411 -1.97 46.37 1.50
C ARG A 411 -0.72 46.90 2.19
N TRP A 412 0.33 47.08 1.41
CA TRP A 412 1.42 48.00 1.73
C TRP A 412 0.85 49.41 1.96
N ASP A 413 0.64 49.78 3.22
CA ASP A 413 0.58 51.16 3.64
C ASP A 413 2.00 51.65 3.92
N ALA A 414 2.58 52.33 2.92
CA ALA A 414 3.79 53.12 3.07
C ALA A 414 3.42 54.38 3.87
N ASP A 415 3.49 54.31 5.20
CA ASP A 415 3.77 55.41 6.13
C ASP A 415 3.50 54.94 7.58
N SER A 416 4.48 54.32 8.24
CA SER A 416 4.58 54.35 9.71
C SER A 416 6.00 54.03 10.19
N ASP A 417 6.90 54.99 10.00
CA ASP A 417 8.17 55.02 10.71
C ASP A 417 8.00 55.65 12.11
N MET A 418 8.44 54.88 13.11
CA MET A 418 9.13 55.23 14.37
C MET A 418 8.53 56.28 15.34
N ASP A 419 8.22 55.82 16.56
CA ASP A 419 8.92 56.15 17.83
C ASP A 419 8.05 55.73 19.05
N VAL A 420 8.44 54.72 19.86
CA VAL A 420 9.28 54.73 21.09
C VAL A 420 8.49 54.96 22.40
N ASP A 421 8.86 54.14 23.40
CA ASP A 421 8.57 54.15 24.84
C ASP A 421 7.21 53.62 25.34
N ASP A 422 7.07 53.04 26.52
CA ASP A 422 7.88 52.35 27.54
C ASP A 422 6.84 52.09 28.63
N GLU A 423 6.63 50.84 29.07
CA GLU A 423 6.20 50.48 30.43
C GLU A 423 5.98 48.95 30.51
N ARG A 424 7.01 48.23 30.98
CA ARG A 424 6.87 46.86 31.51
C ARG A 424 7.17 46.86 33.00
N LYS A 425 6.19 46.41 33.81
CA LYS A 425 6.40 45.93 35.18
C LYS A 425 6.20 44.42 35.28
N PRO A 426 6.88 43.75 36.23
CA PRO A 426 7.42 42.40 36.02
C PRO A 426 6.61 41.31 36.72
N LEU A 427 6.70 40.08 36.20
CA LEU A 427 6.29 38.87 36.92
C LEU A 427 7.49 37.98 37.24
N SER A 428 7.54 37.60 38.51
CA SER A 428 8.52 36.74 39.16
C SER A 428 8.35 35.26 38.77
N SER A 429 9.46 34.52 38.62
CA SER A 429 9.91 33.51 39.61
C SER A 429 10.83 32.43 39.01
N ARG A 430 12.10 32.51 39.43
CA ARG A 430 13.00 31.43 39.89
C ARG A 430 12.95 30.06 39.19
N VAL A 431 13.98 29.79 38.39
CA VAL A 431 14.57 28.45 38.21
C VAL A 431 15.86 28.37 39.03
N LYS A 432 15.94 27.42 39.97
CA LYS A 432 17.18 27.05 40.67
C LYS A 432 17.95 26.05 39.79
N LYS A 433 19.20 26.40 39.41
CA LYS A 433 20.20 25.48 38.89
C LYS A 433 21.14 25.13 40.05
N GLU A 434 21.24 23.86 40.42
CA GLU A 434 22.30 23.36 41.29
C GLU A 434 23.56 23.11 40.46
N ILE A 435 24.67 23.62 41.00
CA ILE A 435 26.05 23.46 40.55
C ILE A 435 26.68 22.43 41.48
N VAL A 436 27.37 21.44 40.92
CA VAL A 436 28.32 20.62 41.66
C VAL A 436 29.65 20.67 40.91
N GLU A 437 30.60 21.42 41.48
CA GLU A 437 32.03 21.30 41.21
C GLU A 437 32.64 20.34 42.22
N THR A 438 33.58 19.49 41.80
CA THR A 438 34.75 19.16 42.64
C THR A 438 35.93 18.63 41.82
N GLU A 439 36.95 19.48 41.75
CA GLU A 439 38.39 19.25 41.97
C GLU A 439 39.25 18.26 41.16
N VAL A 440 40.32 18.89 40.67
CA VAL A 440 41.57 18.48 40.04
C VAL A 440 42.45 17.55 40.89
N LYS A 441 43.17 16.63 40.24
CA LYS A 441 44.56 16.26 40.59
C LYS A 441 45.32 15.67 39.39
N ASP A 442 46.35 16.40 38.97
CA ASP A 442 47.50 15.97 38.16
C ASP A 442 48.70 15.79 39.12
N PRO A 443 49.84 15.10 38.78
CA PRO A 443 50.71 15.60 37.70
C PRO A 443 51.76 14.64 37.04
N LYS A 444 52.40 15.21 35.98
CA LYS A 444 53.74 14.95 35.36
C LYS A 444 53.84 13.79 34.35
N GLY A 445 54.43 13.94 33.15
CA GLY A 445 55.12 15.07 32.50
C GLY A 445 56.01 14.60 31.33
N SER A 446 56.38 15.55 30.44
CA SER A 446 57.46 15.53 29.40
C SER A 446 57.23 14.65 28.13
N THR A 447 57.59 15.02 26.89
CA THR A 447 58.47 16.08 26.36
C THR A 447 58.15 16.35 24.87
N GLU A 448 58.55 17.53 24.41
CA GLU A 448 58.48 18.11 23.06
C GLU A 448 59.27 17.33 21.99
N ASN A 449 58.87 17.43 20.71
CA ASN A 449 59.76 17.94 19.65
C ASN A 449 59.05 18.26 18.33
N ALA A 450 59.63 19.21 17.61
CA ALA A 450 59.08 19.93 16.49
C ALA A 450 59.76 19.60 15.13
N ARG A 451 59.12 20.12 14.07
CA ARG A 451 59.68 20.62 12.76
C ARG A 451 59.65 19.73 11.51
N GLY A 452 59.08 20.34 10.46
CA GLY A 452 59.53 20.38 9.04
C GLY A 452 59.02 19.24 8.15
N SER A 453 58.75 19.38 6.85
CA SER A 453 58.71 20.46 5.85
C SER A 453 58.48 19.82 4.47
N GLY A 454 57.80 20.49 3.52
CA GLY A 454 57.79 20.22 2.05
C GLY A 454 56.47 19.64 1.52
N TYR A 455 55.65 20.30 0.68
CA TYR A 455 55.78 20.63 -0.77
C TYR A 455 56.19 19.42 -1.62
N ASP A 456 55.56 19.00 -2.73
CA ASP A 456 54.42 19.46 -3.57
C ASP A 456 54.03 18.25 -4.51
N PRO A 457 53.16 18.34 -5.55
CA PRO A 457 52.20 17.29 -5.92
C PRO A 457 52.56 16.56 -7.23
N ALA A 458 51.80 15.50 -7.57
CA ALA A 458 51.82 14.92 -8.91
C ALA A 458 50.39 14.77 -9.44
N VAL A 459 50.15 15.51 -10.51
CA VAL A 459 49.05 15.43 -11.47
C VAL A 459 49.35 14.27 -12.42
N GLU A 460 48.35 13.47 -12.76
CA GLU A 460 48.29 12.87 -14.09
C GLU A 460 46.83 12.66 -14.51
N GLU A 461 46.57 13.08 -15.74
CA GLU A 461 45.26 13.22 -16.37
C GLU A 461 45.29 12.40 -17.68
N ILE A 462 44.10 12.07 -18.18
CA ILE A 462 43.75 11.69 -19.57
C ILE A 462 44.12 10.26 -20.04
N THR A 463 43.12 9.40 -20.29
CA THR A 463 42.57 9.16 -21.66
C THR A 463 41.50 8.07 -21.75
N THR A 464 40.49 8.45 -22.52
CA THR A 464 39.37 7.71 -23.11
C THR A 464 39.80 6.54 -24.00
N GLY A 465 38.95 5.50 -24.07
CA GLY A 465 39.03 4.49 -25.12
C GLY A 465 37.84 3.53 -25.14
N ALA A 466 36.80 3.86 -25.89
CA ALA A 466 35.76 2.92 -26.30
C ALA A 466 36.33 1.91 -27.30
N LYS A 467 36.00 0.62 -27.15
CA LYS A 467 35.96 -0.36 -28.24
C LYS A 467 35.01 -1.51 -27.91
N ALA A 468 34.01 -1.65 -28.77
CA ALA A 468 33.18 -2.84 -28.92
C ALA A 468 34.01 -4.00 -29.50
N LEU A 469 33.74 -5.23 -29.07
CA LEU A 469 34.03 -6.45 -29.82
C LEU A 469 32.93 -7.49 -29.61
N ASP A 470 32.36 -7.89 -30.75
CA ASP A 470 31.46 -9.00 -30.99
C ASP A 470 32.27 -10.27 -31.36
N MET A 471 31.59 -11.41 -31.33
CA MET A 471 31.90 -12.74 -31.87
C MET A 471 32.69 -13.73 -30.99
N GLY A 472 32.06 -14.89 -30.74
CA GLY A 472 32.74 -16.16 -30.96
C GLY A 472 32.53 -17.26 -29.91
N SER A 473 31.64 -18.19 -30.24
CA SER A 473 31.46 -19.56 -29.73
C SER A 473 32.69 -20.32 -29.22
N GLY A 474 32.52 -21.06 -28.12
CA GLY A 474 33.45 -22.12 -27.67
C GLY A 474 32.86 -22.93 -26.51
N SER A 475 32.83 -24.26 -26.69
CA SER A 475 32.23 -25.34 -25.88
C SER A 475 33.01 -25.78 -24.64
N ALA A 476 32.31 -26.24 -23.59
CA ALA A 476 32.65 -27.31 -22.61
C ALA A 476 31.62 -27.22 -21.46
N ASP A 477 31.13 -28.23 -20.75
CA ASP A 477 31.16 -29.69 -20.77
C ASP A 477 30.00 -30.11 -19.82
N GLU A 478 29.16 -31.08 -20.20
CA GLU A 478 28.22 -31.74 -19.29
C GLU A 478 28.80 -33.09 -18.81
N PRO A 479 28.55 -33.52 -17.55
CA PRO A 479 28.64 -34.93 -17.20
C PRO A 479 27.27 -35.62 -17.30
N SER A 480 27.31 -36.77 -17.95
CA SER A 480 26.19 -37.64 -18.32
C SER A 480 25.84 -38.65 -17.23
N VAL A 481 24.55 -38.95 -17.06
CA VAL A 481 24.06 -40.14 -16.34
C VAL A 481 23.18 -40.95 -17.30
N LYS A 482 23.57 -42.20 -17.52
CA LYS A 482 22.93 -43.19 -18.39
C LYS A 482 21.66 -43.76 -17.75
N VAL A 483 20.60 -43.88 -18.55
CA VAL A 483 19.44 -44.76 -18.31
C VAL A 483 19.54 -45.93 -19.29
N GLU A 484 19.60 -47.16 -18.76
CA GLU A 484 19.48 -48.39 -19.56
C GLU A 484 18.00 -48.75 -19.75
N GLN A 485 17.60 -48.96 -21.01
CA GLN A 485 16.38 -49.65 -21.40
C GLN A 485 16.74 -51.09 -21.75
N GLU A 486 16.01 -52.06 -21.19
CA GLU A 486 15.92 -53.41 -21.74
C GLU A 486 14.50 -53.73 -22.23
N THR A 487 14.50 -54.43 -23.35
CA THR A 487 13.40 -54.72 -24.29
C THR A 487 12.67 -56.05 -24.03
N LEU A 488 11.36 -56.04 -24.31
CA LEU A 488 10.52 -57.08 -24.97
C LEU A 488 10.47 -58.53 -24.40
N ASN A 489 9.27 -59.00 -23.99
CA ASN A 489 8.37 -59.79 -24.86
C ASN A 489 7.08 -60.30 -24.15
N LYS A 490 6.00 -60.34 -24.96
CA LYS A 490 4.70 -61.04 -24.79
C LYS A 490 4.88 -62.58 -24.69
N PRO A 491 3.91 -63.37 -24.16
CA PRO A 491 2.67 -63.71 -24.88
C PRO A 491 1.40 -63.94 -24.03
N ALA A 492 0.35 -64.28 -24.78
CA ALA A 492 -1.09 -64.24 -24.49
C ALA A 492 -1.67 -65.46 -23.73
N ASP A 493 -2.89 -65.23 -23.24
CA ASP A 493 -4.06 -66.11 -23.04
C ASP A 493 -3.89 -67.51 -22.42
N GLN A 494 -4.65 -67.78 -21.34
CA GLN A 494 -5.93 -68.51 -21.40
C GLN A 494 -6.41 -68.97 -20.00
N ILE A 495 -7.71 -68.70 -19.77
CA ILE A 495 -8.67 -69.30 -18.81
C ILE A 495 -8.58 -68.84 -17.35
#